data_AF-A0A813LLL5-F1
#
_entry.id   AF-A0A813LLL5-F1
#
_cell.length_a   1.000
_cell.length_b   1.000
_cell.length_c   1.000
_cell.angle_alpha   90.00
_cell.angle_beta   90.00
_cell.angle_gamma   90.00
#
_symmetry.space_group_name_H-M   'P 1'
#
loop_
_entity.id
_entity.type
_entity.pdbx_description
1 polymer ?
#
loop_
_entity_poly.entity_id
_entity_poly.type
_entity_poly.pdbx_seq_one_letter_code
_entity_poly.pdbx_strand_id
1 'polypeptide(L)'
;VKQQQALPTIGSYMKLYTSLQTSKLAQLCEMDEEGLRDQLMCVMHKTRQLVHQDGPPLQGVLQACGEVEFYLDGDMVHINAQKPQRPHSEVFLEHIVKFQDILKRMDK
;
A
#
# COMPACT_ATOMS: atom_id res chain seq x y z
N VAL A 1 15.67 -15.10 9.08
CA VAL A 1 14.70 -16.22 9.15
C VAL A 1 14.53 -16.79 7.75
N LYS A 2 14.81 -18.08 7.51
CA LYS A 2 14.81 -18.68 6.14
C LYS A 2 13.47 -18.47 5.40
N GLN A 3 12.36 -18.53 6.13
CA GLN A 3 11.00 -18.32 5.59
C GLN A 3 10.79 -16.94 4.95
N GLN A 4 11.58 -15.92 5.30
CA GLN A 4 11.40 -14.55 4.79
C GLN A 4 12.31 -14.22 3.59
N GLN A 5 13.14 -15.16 3.14
CA GLN A 5 14.14 -14.89 2.09
C GLN A 5 13.51 -14.52 0.73
N ALA A 6 12.33 -15.07 0.43
CA ALA A 6 11.62 -14.80 -0.83
C ALA A 6 10.84 -13.47 -0.81
N LEU A 7 10.58 -12.88 0.35
CA LEU A 7 9.69 -11.72 0.49
C LEU A 7 10.21 -10.46 -0.21
N PRO A 8 11.51 -10.10 -0.13
CA PRO A 8 12.03 -8.95 -0.86
C PRO A 8 11.92 -9.11 -2.38
N THR A 9 12.09 -10.34 -2.88
CA THR A 9 11.98 -10.66 -4.31
C THR A 9 10.53 -10.57 -4.79
N ILE A 10 9.58 -11.12 -4.04
CA ILE A 10 8.16 -10.99 -4.35
C ILE A 10 7.74 -9.50 -4.32
N GLY A 11 8.17 -8.77 -3.28
CA GLY A 11 7.89 -7.35 -3.14
C GLY A 11 8.46 -6.50 -4.26
N SER A 12 9.67 -6.79 -4.75
CA SER A 12 10.28 -6.04 -5.85
C SER A 12 9.52 -6.23 -7.16
N TYR A 13 9.06 -7.45 -7.46
CA TYR A 13 8.18 -7.69 -8.62
C TYR A 13 6.83 -7.01 -8.46
N MET A 14 6.20 -7.12 -7.29
CA MET A 14 4.91 -6.48 -7.02
C MET A 14 4.93 -4.95 -7.19
N LYS A 15 6.02 -4.27 -6.82
CA LYS A 15 6.17 -2.81 -7.01
C LYS A 15 6.07 -2.36 -8.47
N LEU A 16 6.26 -3.26 -9.44
CA LEU A 16 6.23 -2.96 -10.87
C LEU A 16 4.82 -3.03 -11.48
N TYR A 17 3.84 -3.58 -10.75
CA TYR A 17 2.49 -3.84 -11.26
C TYR A 17 1.42 -3.21 -10.35
N THR A 18 0.26 -2.88 -10.93
CA THR A 18 -0.94 -2.46 -10.19
C THR A 18 -1.87 -3.63 -9.88
N SER A 19 -1.93 -4.60 -10.79
CA SER A 19 -2.64 -5.86 -10.62
C SER A 19 -1.97 -6.94 -11.47
N LEU A 20 -1.87 -8.16 -10.96
CA LEU A 20 -1.24 -9.29 -11.66
C LEU A 20 -1.94 -10.60 -11.30
N GLN A 21 -2.07 -11.52 -12.25
CA GLN A 21 -2.56 -12.88 -11.96
C GLN A 21 -1.58 -13.62 -11.05
N THR A 22 -2.11 -14.44 -10.13
CA THR A 22 -1.32 -15.23 -9.17
C THR A 22 -0.38 -16.19 -9.89
N SER A 23 -0.86 -16.82 -10.97
CA SER A 23 -0.07 -17.67 -11.86
C SER A 23 1.15 -16.96 -12.45
N LYS A 24 0.98 -15.70 -12.87
CA LYS A 24 2.06 -14.92 -13.46
C LYS A 24 3.08 -14.48 -12.42
N LEU A 25 2.63 -14.11 -11.22
CA LEU A 25 3.51 -13.80 -10.11
C LEU A 25 4.32 -15.03 -9.67
N ALA A 26 3.70 -16.21 -9.66
CA ALA A 26 4.35 -17.48 -9.33
C ALA A 26 5.46 -17.81 -10.33
N GLN A 27 5.19 -17.66 -11.63
CA GLN A 27 6.20 -17.79 -12.69
C GLN A 27 7.37 -16.82 -12.52
N LEU A 28 7.11 -15.55 -12.17
CA LEU A 28 8.17 -14.55 -11.97
C LEU A 28 9.05 -14.86 -10.75
N CYS A 29 8.49 -15.52 -9.74
CA CYS A 29 9.21 -15.87 -8.52
C CYS A 29 9.86 -17.25 -8.59
N GLU A 30 9.66 -18.01 -9.67
CA GLU A 30 10.11 -19.41 -9.82
C GLU A 30 9.56 -20.32 -8.71
N MET A 31 8.29 -20.13 -8.36
CA MET A 31 7.60 -20.86 -7.28
C MET A 31 6.28 -21.47 -7.76
N ASP A 32 5.81 -22.50 -7.05
CA ASP A 32 4.46 -23.03 -7.23
C ASP A 32 3.40 -22.02 -6.77
N GLU A 33 2.22 -22.03 -7.39
CA GLU A 33 1.12 -21.13 -7.04
C GLU A 33 0.64 -21.31 -5.60
N GLU A 34 0.60 -22.56 -5.12
CA GLU A 34 0.24 -22.87 -3.73
C GLU A 34 1.27 -22.31 -2.75
N GLY A 35 2.57 -22.50 -3.04
CA GLY A 35 3.65 -21.97 -2.22
C GLY A 35 3.68 -20.44 -2.19
N LEU A 36 3.34 -19.79 -3.30
CA LEU A 36 3.19 -18.34 -3.36
C LEU A 36 2.00 -17.88 -2.52
N ARG A 37 0.84 -18.54 -2.61
CA ARG A 37 -0.34 -18.20 -1.77
C ARG A 37 -0.02 -18.31 -0.28
N ASP A 38 0.65 -19.36 0.14
CA ASP A 38 1.07 -19.53 1.54
C ASP A 38 2.00 -18.40 2.01
N GLN A 39 2.94 -18.00 1.16
CA GLN A 39 3.84 -16.88 1.47
C GLN A 39 3.10 -15.55 1.51
N LEU A 40 2.20 -15.27 0.57
CA LEU A 40 1.38 -14.05 0.57
C LEU A 40 0.49 -13.97 1.81
N MET A 41 -0.10 -15.09 2.24
CA MET A 41 -0.87 -15.18 3.49
C MET A 41 0.01 -14.91 4.70
N CYS A 42 1.23 -15.47 4.73
CA CYS A 42 2.20 -15.18 5.78
C CYS A 42 2.59 -13.70 5.82
N VAL A 43 2.75 -13.06 4.66
CA VAL A 43 3.03 -11.62 4.56
C VAL A 43 1.87 -10.84 5.15
N MET A 44 0.65 -11.06 4.67
CA MET A 44 -0.55 -10.36 5.16
C MET A 44 -0.71 -10.48 6.67
N HIS A 45 -0.42 -11.64 7.26
CA HIS A 45 -0.52 -11.82 8.71
C HIS A 45 0.64 -11.16 9.48
N LYS A 46 1.87 -11.19 8.94
CA LYS A 46 3.08 -10.73 9.66
C LYS A 46 3.38 -9.24 9.48
N THR A 47 2.88 -8.60 8.42
CA THR A 47 3.13 -7.18 8.15
C THR A 47 2.02 -6.27 8.68
N ARG A 48 0.96 -6.83 9.29
CA ARG A 48 -0.06 -6.06 10.00
C ARG A 48 0.41 -5.73 11.41
N GLN A 49 0.43 -4.44 11.72
CA GLN A 49 0.77 -3.93 13.04
C GLN A 49 -0.39 -3.08 13.57
N LEU A 50 -0.66 -3.19 14.86
CA LEU A 50 -1.56 -2.26 15.54
C LEU A 50 -0.83 -0.92 15.69
N VAL A 51 -1.27 0.09 14.95
CA VAL A 51 -0.69 1.44 14.99
C VAL A 51 -1.59 2.31 15.86
N HIS A 52 -0.98 2.96 16.84
CA HIS A 52 -1.66 3.94 17.68
C HIS A 52 -2.04 5.17 16.85
N GLN A 53 -3.30 5.59 16.92
CA GLN A 53 -3.75 6.84 16.30
C GLN A 53 -4.02 7.89 17.38
N ASP A 54 -5.10 7.71 18.14
CA ASP A 54 -5.50 8.56 19.24
C ASP A 54 -6.18 7.72 20.33
N GLY A 55 -6.00 8.06 21.61
CA GLY A 55 -6.68 7.40 22.75
C GLY A 55 -5.75 6.67 23.74
N PRO A 56 -6.24 5.67 24.48
CA PRO A 56 -5.43 4.88 25.42
C PRO A 56 -4.27 4.16 24.72
N PRO A 57 -3.12 3.93 25.39
CA PRO A 57 -1.91 3.36 24.77
C PRO A 57 -2.09 1.97 24.12
N LEU A 58 -3.12 1.22 24.54
CA LEU A 58 -3.43 -0.11 24.01
C LEU A 58 -4.43 -0.09 22.85
N GLN A 59 -5.02 1.07 22.53
CA GLN A 59 -5.92 1.23 21.38
C GLN A 59 -5.15 1.68 20.13
N GLY A 60 -5.57 1.13 18.99
CA GLY A 60 -5.01 1.45 17.70
C GLY A 60 -5.79 0.79 16.57
N VAL A 61 -5.37 1.08 15.34
CA VAL A 61 -5.95 0.51 14.12
C VAL A 61 -4.92 -0.43 13.50
N LEU A 62 -5.38 -1.60 13.02
CA LEU A 62 -4.53 -2.50 12.26
C LEU A 62 -4.16 -1.85 10.92
N GLN A 63 -2.88 -1.58 10.74
CA GLN A 63 -2.34 -1.03 9.51
C GLN A 63 -1.31 -2.00 8.92
N ALA A 64 -1.34 -2.15 7.60
CA ALA A 64 -0.29 -2.86 6.89
C ALA A 64 0.97 -1.98 6.87
N CYS A 65 2.05 -2.48 7.46
CA CYS A 65 3.33 -1.79 7.57
C CYS A 65 4.41 -2.43 6.66
N GLY A 66 3.98 -3.08 5.58
CA GLY A 66 4.86 -3.67 4.58
C GLY A 66 5.29 -2.66 3.52
N GLU A 67 6.38 -2.94 2.80
CA GLU A 67 6.80 -2.12 1.65
C GLU A 67 5.77 -2.09 0.51
N VAL A 68 4.89 -3.09 0.45
CA VAL A 68 3.86 -3.24 -0.56
C VAL A 68 2.56 -3.61 0.14
N GLU A 69 1.51 -2.85 -0.12
CA GLU A 69 0.15 -3.16 0.30
C GLU A 69 -0.57 -3.86 -0.85
N PHE A 70 -1.18 -5.01 -0.59
CA PHE A 70 -1.89 -5.76 -1.62
C PHE A 70 -3.09 -6.50 -1.03
N TYR A 71 -4.02 -6.89 -1.90
CA TYR A 71 -5.12 -7.79 -1.58
C TYR A 71 -5.31 -8.82 -2.70
N LEU A 72 -5.94 -9.94 -2.33
CA LEU A 72 -6.24 -11.04 -3.24
C LEU A 72 -7.72 -10.97 -3.63
N ASP A 73 -7.99 -10.91 -4.93
CA ASP A 73 -9.34 -11.06 -5.50
C ASP A 73 -9.36 -12.31 -6.39
N GLY A 74 -9.79 -13.43 -5.80
CA GLY A 74 -9.78 -14.74 -6.46
C GLY A 74 -8.38 -15.16 -6.94
N ASP A 75 -8.16 -15.07 -8.25
CA ASP A 75 -6.88 -15.40 -8.89
C ASP A 75 -6.01 -14.16 -9.20
N MET A 76 -6.49 -12.95 -8.92
CA MET A 76 -5.78 -11.71 -9.19
C MET A 76 -5.25 -11.09 -7.89
N VAL A 77 -3.98 -10.69 -7.90
CA VAL A 77 -3.35 -9.92 -6.84
C VAL A 77 -3.43 -8.45 -7.22
N HIS A 78 -4.08 -7.64 -6.39
CA HIS A 78 -4.14 -6.18 -6.56
C HIS A 78 -3.13 -5.52 -5.63
N ILE A 79 -2.25 -4.71 -6.21
CA ILE A 79 -1.17 -4.03 -5.50
C ILE A 79 -1.52 -2.55 -5.37
N ASN A 80 -1.70 -2.11 -4.12
CA ASN A 80 -1.71 -0.70 -3.76
C ASN A 80 -0.26 -0.23 -3.62
N ALA A 81 0.33 0.18 -4.73
CA ALA A 81 1.58 0.92 -4.70
C ALA A 81 1.31 2.27 -4.01
N GLN A 82 1.61 2.38 -2.72
CA GLN A 82 1.60 3.67 -2.03
C GLN A 82 2.63 4.58 -2.69
N LYS A 83 2.17 5.44 -3.61
CA LYS A 83 2.87 6.67 -3.91
C LYS A 83 2.41 7.68 -2.87
N PRO A 84 3.27 8.12 -1.93
CA PRO A 84 3.00 9.34 -1.19
C PRO A 84 3.14 10.52 -2.15
N GLN A 85 2.21 10.66 -3.10
CA GLN A 85 1.98 11.92 -3.77
C GLN A 85 1.12 12.74 -2.81
N ARG A 86 1.59 13.93 -2.45
CA ARG A 86 0.68 14.94 -1.88
C ARG A 86 -0.53 15.01 -2.80
N PRO A 87 -1.75 14.76 -2.30
CA PRO A 87 -2.91 14.73 -3.15
C PRO A 87 -3.00 16.09 -3.83
N HIS A 88 -2.92 16.09 -5.17
CA HIS A 88 -2.92 17.33 -5.95
C HIS A 88 -4.16 18.19 -5.62
N SER A 89 -5.26 17.53 -5.24
CA SER A 89 -6.48 18.17 -4.75
C SER A 89 -6.24 19.06 -3.52
N GLU A 90 -5.46 18.65 -2.52
CA GLU A 90 -5.21 19.47 -1.32
C GLU A 90 -4.45 20.75 -1.70
N VAL A 91 -3.38 20.63 -2.48
CA VAL A 91 -2.60 21.79 -2.97
C VAL A 91 -3.47 22.70 -3.84
N PHE A 92 -4.31 22.12 -4.69
CA PHE A 92 -5.22 22.87 -5.55
C PHE A 92 -6.28 23.63 -4.74
N LEU A 93 -6.87 22.98 -3.73
CA LEU A 93 -7.84 23.59 -2.83
C LEU A 93 -7.19 24.71 -2.00
N GLU A 94 -5.98 24.51 -1.48
CA GLU A 94 -5.22 25.56 -0.80
C GLU A 94 -5.00 26.78 -1.70
N HIS A 95 -4.66 26.57 -2.97
CA HIS A 95 -4.47 27.65 -3.94
C HIS A 95 -5.77 28.40 -4.22
N ILE A 96 -6.90 27.70 -4.36
CA ILE A 96 -8.21 28.35 -4.53
C ILE A 96 -8.52 29.25 -3.33
N VAL A 97 -8.34 28.75 -2.11
CA VAL A 97 -8.59 29.53 -0.89
C VAL A 97 -7.70 30.77 -0.84
N LYS A 98 -6.40 30.62 -1.13
CA LYS A 98 -5.46 31.76 -1.21
C LYS A 98 -5.86 32.78 -2.26
N PHE A 99 -6.30 32.34 -3.45
CA PHE A 99 -6.76 33.25 -4.50
C PHE A 99 -8.03 34.01 -4.09
N GLN A 100 -8.99 33.35 -3.46
CA GLN A 100 -10.20 34.00 -2.95
C GLN A 100 -9.87 35.07 -1.90
N ASP A 101 -8.92 34.79 -1.01
CA ASP A 101 -8.47 35.77 -0.01
C ASP A 101 -7.77 36.97 -0.64
N ILE A 102 -6.97 36.77 -1.69
CA ILE A 102 -6.34 37.87 -2.44
C ILE A 102 -7.40 38.73 -3.13
N LEU A 103 -8.37 38.11 -3.81
CA LEU A 103 -9.45 38.83 -4.47
C LEU A 103 -10.26 39.67 -3.47
N LYS A 104 -10.61 39.10 -2.30
CA LYS A 104 -11.29 39.85 -1.23
C LYS A 104 -10.47 41.02 -0.67
N ARG A 105 -9.14 40.93 -0.69
CA ARG A 105 -8.24 42.03 -0.29
C ARG A 105 -8.12 43.12 -1.36
N MET A 106 -8.29 42.77 -2.64
CA MET A 106 -8.23 43.71 -3.76
C MET A 106 -9.55 44.47 -3.99
N ASP A 107 -10.69 43.86 -3.65
CA ASP A 107 -12.03 44.48 -3.72
C ASP A 107 -12.32 45.45 -2.55
N LYS A 108 -11.35 45.67 -1.65
CA LYS A 108 -11.46 46.52 -0.46
C LYS A 108 -10.51 47.71 -0.55
#